data_AF-A0A1T4VN90-F1
#
_entry.id   AF-A0A1T4VN90-F1
#
_cell.length_a   1.000
_cell.length_b   1.000
_cell.length_c   1.000
_cell.angle_alpha   90.00
_cell.angle_beta   90.00
_cell.angle_gamma   90.00
#
_symmetry.space_group_name_H-M   'P 1'
#
loop_
_entity.id
_entity.type
_entity.pdbx_description
1 polymer ?
#
loop_
_entity_poly.entity_id
_entity_poly.type
_entity_poly.pdbx_seq_one_letter_code
_entity_poly.pdbx_strand_id
1 'polypeptide(L)'
;MIDENESFNIDALTEDTIRKLEASGLRMTVQRRRIIEILTSSKCTSPKELWYEAKQFVPDLGIATVYRLINRLEQIGLISKNRNLGMQRVEPRLGVVADEKGRRILNEGSVKDLELLIKQGLVQRGTISPMNNVRLSLVGDKINVTVI
;
A
#
# COMPACT_ATOMS: atom_id res chain seq x y z
N MET A 1 17.80 -24.06 -24.10
CA MET A 1 16.35 -23.82 -23.97
C MET A 1 16.13 -23.24 -22.60
N ILE A 2 15.86 -21.94 -22.53
CA ILE A 2 15.32 -21.31 -21.31
C ILE A 2 13.87 -21.09 -21.67
N ASP A 3 12.98 -21.87 -21.05
CA ASP A 3 11.55 -21.80 -21.34
C ASP A 3 11.04 -20.39 -21.04
N GLU A 4 10.47 -19.80 -22.09
CA GLU A 4 9.62 -18.62 -22.04
C GLU A 4 8.30 -19.00 -21.33
N ASN A 5 7.79 -18.08 -20.50
CA ASN A 5 6.47 -18.11 -19.87
C ASN A 5 6.31 -19.00 -18.63
N GLU A 6 7.04 -18.69 -17.56
CA GLU A 6 6.39 -18.77 -16.24
C GLU A 6 5.31 -17.67 -16.21
N SER A 7 4.07 -18.07 -16.47
CA SER A 7 2.89 -17.27 -16.17
C SER A 7 2.84 -17.08 -14.65
N PHE A 8 3.55 -16.08 -14.15
CA PHE A 8 3.52 -15.71 -12.74
C PHE A 8 2.08 -15.33 -12.40
N ASN A 9 1.48 -16.08 -11.48
CA ASN A 9 0.16 -15.79 -10.98
C ASN A 9 0.25 -14.46 -10.21
N ILE A 10 -0.14 -13.36 -10.86
CA ILE A 10 0.00 -12.01 -10.30
C ILE A 10 -1.03 -11.87 -9.17
N ASP A 11 -0.56 -11.79 -7.93
CA ASP A 11 -1.41 -11.49 -6.78
C ASP A 11 -2.11 -10.13 -6.97
N ALA A 12 -3.37 -10.02 -6.55
CA ALA A 12 -4.15 -8.79 -6.56
C ALA A 12 -3.42 -7.62 -5.86
N LEU A 13 -2.62 -7.89 -4.82
CA LEU A 13 -1.80 -6.87 -4.14
C LEU A 13 -0.69 -6.33 -5.05
N THR A 14 -0.04 -7.21 -5.81
CA THR A 14 1.02 -6.85 -6.76
C THR A 14 0.46 -5.94 -7.85
N GLU A 15 -0.68 -6.31 -8.43
CA GLU A 15 -1.32 -5.54 -9.48
C GLU A 15 -1.80 -4.16 -9.00
N ASP A 16 -2.42 -4.08 -7.81
CA ASP A 16 -2.82 -2.79 -7.21
C ASP A 16 -1.60 -1.89 -6.94
N THR A 17 -0.50 -2.47 -6.46
CA THR A 17 0.76 -1.75 -6.20
C THR A 17 1.36 -1.20 -7.49
N ILE A 18 1.42 -2.01 -8.54
CA ILE A 18 1.91 -1.60 -9.87
C ILE A 18 1.06 -0.46 -10.41
N ARG A 19 -0.27 -0.59 -10.39
CA ARG A 19 -1.19 0.46 -10.88
C ARG A 19 -1.00 1.78 -10.15
N LYS A 20 -0.87 1.76 -8.83
CA LYS A 20 -0.64 2.97 -8.03
C LYS A 20 0.73 3.61 -8.33
N LEU A 21 1.76 2.80 -8.55
CA LEU A 21 3.07 3.31 -8.95
C LEU A 21 3.06 3.92 -10.35
N GLU A 22 2.36 3.30 -11.31
CA GLU A 22 2.16 3.84 -12.65
C GLU A 22 1.38 5.14 -12.64
N ALA A 23 0.27 5.19 -11.89
CA ALA A 23 -0.52 6.41 -11.68
C ALA A 23 0.31 7.53 -11.01
N SER A 24 1.33 7.16 -10.22
CA SER A 24 2.28 8.11 -9.64
C SER A 24 3.33 8.61 -10.63
N GLY A 25 3.35 8.13 -11.88
CA GLY A 25 4.31 8.50 -12.91
C GLY A 25 5.60 7.67 -12.91
N LEU A 26 5.67 6.57 -12.14
CA LEU A 26 6.82 5.66 -12.20
C LEU A 26 6.66 4.70 -13.40
N ARG A 27 7.60 4.77 -14.37
CA ARG A 27 7.64 3.81 -15.48
C ARG A 27 7.89 2.39 -14.96
N MET A 28 6.97 1.46 -15.17
CA MET A 28 7.10 0.07 -14.72
C MET A 28 7.81 -0.82 -15.75
N THR A 29 9.14 -0.89 -15.65
CA THR A 29 9.95 -1.85 -16.42
C THR A 29 9.80 -3.27 -15.90
N VAL A 30 10.18 -4.28 -16.70
CA VAL A 30 10.19 -5.70 -16.30
C VAL A 30 10.96 -5.92 -14.99
N GLN A 31 12.13 -5.29 -14.85
CA GLN A 31 12.93 -5.34 -13.62
C GLN A 31 12.17 -4.78 -12.40
N ARG A 32 11.47 -3.64 -12.53
CA ARG A 32 10.71 -3.04 -11.43
C ARG A 32 9.51 -3.90 -11.03
N ARG A 33 8.83 -4.51 -12.01
CA ARG A 33 7.71 -5.44 -11.76
C ARG A 33 8.19 -6.64 -10.96
N ARG A 34 9.34 -7.22 -11.32
CA ARG A 34 9.94 -8.33 -10.58
C ARG A 34 10.29 -7.98 -9.14
N ILE A 35 10.84 -6.79 -8.89
CA ILE A 35 11.14 -6.35 -7.52
C ILE A 35 9.85 -6.19 -6.70
N ILE A 36 8.76 -5.69 -7.29
CA ILE A 36 7.47 -5.55 -6.61
C ILE A 36 6.87 -6.92 -6.31
N GLU A 37 6.90 -7.85 -7.27
CA GLU A 37 6.43 -9.23 -7.05
C GLU A 37 7.13 -9.87 -5.84
N ILE A 38 8.45 -9.70 -5.73
CA ILE A 38 9.21 -10.20 -4.58
C ILE A 38 8.81 -9.46 -3.31
N LEU A 39 8.66 -8.14 -3.36
CA LEU A 39 8.25 -7.35 -2.20
C LEU A 39 6.85 -7.74 -1.69
N THR A 40 5.89 -8.05 -2.56
CA THR A 40 4.52 -8.41 -2.18
C THR A 40 4.36 -9.88 -1.82
N SER A 41 5.22 -10.78 -2.32
CA SER A 41 5.16 -12.23 -2.05
C SER A 41 6.11 -12.71 -0.94
N SER A 42 7.22 -12.01 -0.71
CA SER A 42 8.21 -12.40 0.30
C SER A 42 7.83 -11.91 1.70
N LYS A 43 8.44 -12.53 2.71
CA LYS A 43 8.42 -12.04 4.10
C LYS A 43 9.57 -11.08 4.37
N CYS A 44 10.12 -10.43 3.34
CA CYS A 44 11.22 -9.48 3.52
C CYS A 44 10.84 -8.47 4.59
N THR A 45 11.71 -8.32 5.57
CA THR A 45 11.57 -7.39 6.68
C THR A 45 12.46 -6.16 6.49
N SER A 46 13.44 -6.19 5.59
CA SER A 46 14.33 -5.06 5.37
C SER A 46 14.65 -4.79 3.89
N PRO A 47 14.97 -3.53 3.50
CA PRO A 47 15.45 -3.19 2.17
C PRO A 47 16.62 -4.06 1.69
N LYS A 48 17.47 -4.50 2.63
CA LYS A 48 18.63 -5.34 2.36
C LYS A 48 18.24 -6.77 2.00
N GLU A 49 17.22 -7.33 2.68
CA GLU A 49 16.66 -8.65 2.35
C GLU A 49 16.00 -8.62 0.99
N LEU A 50 15.16 -7.60 0.71
CA LEU A 50 14.55 -7.42 -0.60
C LEU A 50 15.61 -7.33 -1.70
N TRP A 51 16.68 -6.57 -1.47
CA TRP A 51 17.78 -6.48 -2.43
C TRP A 51 18.45 -7.83 -2.66
N TYR A 52 18.72 -8.60 -1.59
CA TYR A 52 19.38 -9.89 -1.68
C TYR A 52 18.54 -10.90 -2.49
N GLU A 53 17.24 -10.97 -2.22
CA GLU A 53 16.32 -11.83 -2.98
C GLU A 53 16.17 -11.36 -4.43
N ALA A 54 15.92 -10.06 -4.65
CA ALA A 54 15.70 -9.53 -5.98
C ALA A 54 16.94 -9.59 -6.88
N LYS A 55 18.14 -9.52 -6.31
CA LYS A 55 19.40 -9.64 -7.07
C LYS A 55 19.59 -11.01 -7.72
N GLN A 56 18.96 -12.06 -7.20
CA GLN A 56 19.01 -13.40 -7.80
C GLN A 56 18.28 -13.45 -9.16
N PHE A 57 17.27 -12.59 -9.34
CA PHE A 57 16.48 -12.50 -10.57
C PHE A 57 16.82 -11.28 -11.42
N VAL A 58 17.41 -10.25 -10.82
CA VAL A 58 17.82 -9.00 -11.47
C VAL A 58 19.30 -8.74 -11.14
N PRO A 59 20.25 -9.33 -11.88
CA PRO A 59 21.68 -9.28 -11.53
C PRO A 59 22.27 -7.87 -11.42
N ASP A 60 21.80 -6.94 -12.26
CA ASP A 60 22.24 -5.54 -12.29
C ASP A 60 21.58 -4.66 -11.21
N LEU A 61 20.83 -5.25 -10.28
CA LEU A 61 20.11 -4.50 -9.25
C LEU A 61 21.07 -3.88 -8.21
N GLY A 62 21.22 -2.56 -8.30
CA GLY A 62 21.86 -1.76 -7.25
C GLY A 62 20.96 -1.56 -6.02
N ILE A 63 21.55 -1.60 -4.83
CA ILE A 63 20.85 -1.36 -3.55
C ILE A 63 20.16 0.02 -3.52
N ALA A 64 20.75 1.04 -4.15
CA ALA A 64 20.16 2.37 -4.26
C ALA A 64 18.83 2.38 -5.07
N THR A 65 18.64 1.45 -6.00
CA THR A 65 17.38 1.29 -6.72
C THR A 65 16.29 0.75 -5.80
N VAL A 66 16.63 -0.18 -4.91
CA VAL A 66 15.71 -0.69 -3.90
C VAL A 66 15.26 0.41 -2.95
N TYR A 67 16.19 1.20 -2.40
CA TYR A 67 15.84 2.34 -1.55
C TYR A 67 14.97 3.39 -2.26
N ARG A 68 15.25 3.71 -3.53
CA ARG A 68 14.41 4.64 -4.31
C ARG A 68 13.00 4.10 -4.51
N LEU A 69 12.84 2.80 -4.76
CA LEU A 69 11.54 2.16 -4.90
C LEU A 69 10.76 2.20 -3.58
N ILE A 70 11.41 1.86 -2.47
CA ILE A 70 10.83 1.91 -1.12
C ILE A 70 10.40 3.34 -0.79
N ASN A 71 11.27 4.33 -0.99
CA ASN A 71 10.92 5.73 -0.78
C ASN A 71 9.72 6.15 -1.65
N ARG A 72 9.62 5.63 -2.89
CA ARG A 72 8.48 5.93 -3.75
C ARG A 72 7.19 5.32 -3.20
N LEU A 73 7.23 4.06 -2.77
CA LEU A 73 6.12 3.37 -2.12
C LEU A 73 5.70 4.09 -0.83
N GLU A 74 6.63 4.60 -0.04
CA GLU A 74 6.34 5.41 1.15
C GLU A 74 5.63 6.72 0.79
N GLN A 75 6.15 7.44 -0.22
CA GLN A 75 5.59 8.72 -0.66
C GLN A 75 4.14 8.60 -1.15
N ILE A 76 3.80 7.50 -1.82
CA ILE A 76 2.44 7.24 -2.29
C ILE A 76 1.57 6.53 -1.25
N GLY A 77 2.10 6.31 -0.03
CA GLY A 77 1.35 5.72 1.06
C GLY A 77 1.02 4.23 0.82
N LEU A 78 1.96 3.47 0.26
CA LEU A 78 1.85 2.01 0.15
C LEU A 78 2.64 1.27 1.23
N ILE A 79 3.71 1.87 1.78
CA ILE A 79 4.48 1.33 2.92
C ILE A 79 4.82 2.41 3.94
N SER A 80 5.10 2.01 5.19
CA SER A 80 5.42 2.94 6.28
C SER A 80 6.91 2.90 6.61
N LYS A 81 7.42 4.04 7.08
CA LYS A 81 8.81 4.25 7.46
C LYS A 81 9.23 3.48 8.73
N ASN A 82 8.27 3.08 9.57
CA ASN A 82 8.51 2.76 10.98
C ASN A 82 8.53 1.27 11.37
N ARG A 83 8.42 0.31 10.44
CA ARG A 83 8.74 -1.10 10.68
C ARG A 83 8.71 -1.89 9.38
N ASN A 84 9.40 -3.03 9.41
CA ASN A 84 9.58 -4.06 8.40
C ASN A 84 8.81 -3.90 7.09
N LEU A 85 9.48 -4.11 5.95
CA LEU A 85 8.96 -4.08 4.55
C LEU A 85 7.60 -4.78 4.29
N GLY A 86 7.01 -5.46 5.28
CA GLY A 86 5.72 -6.12 5.23
C GLY A 86 4.61 -5.21 4.72
N MET A 87 4.35 -5.34 3.41
CA MET A 87 3.13 -4.92 2.74
C MET A 87 1.97 -5.84 3.14
N GLN A 88 1.69 -5.99 4.43
CA GLN A 88 0.42 -6.59 4.82
C GLN A 88 -0.66 -5.54 4.64
N ARG A 89 -1.60 -5.82 3.73
CA ARG A 89 -2.82 -5.03 3.56
C ARG A 89 -3.60 -5.09 4.86
N VAL A 90 -3.48 -4.06 5.68
CA VAL A 90 -4.33 -3.87 6.85
C VAL A 90 -5.46 -2.94 6.44
N GLU A 91 -6.69 -3.44 6.55
CA GLU A 91 -7.87 -2.59 6.35
C GLU A 91 -8.13 -1.82 7.65
N PRO A 92 -8.07 -0.48 7.63
CA PRO A 92 -8.35 0.31 8.83
C PRO A 92 -9.83 0.15 9.19
N ARG A 93 -10.09 -0.05 10.48
CA ARG A 93 -11.46 -0.20 11.03
C ARG A 93 -11.70 0.89 12.06
N LEU A 94 -12.93 1.38 12.11
CA LEU A 94 -13.35 2.27 13.18
C LEU A 94 -13.43 1.45 14.47
N GLY A 95 -12.66 1.86 15.48
CA GLY A 95 -12.75 1.29 16.82
C GLY A 95 -14.00 1.79 17.56
N VAL A 96 -13.84 2.11 18.83
CA VAL A 96 -14.94 2.62 19.65
C VAL A 96 -14.95 4.14 19.61
N VAL A 97 -16.13 4.74 19.38
CA VAL A 97 -16.36 6.16 19.67
C VAL A 97 -17.06 6.23 21.02
N ALA A 98 -16.46 6.89 21.99
CA ALA A 98 -17.00 7.05 23.33
C ALA A 98 -16.98 8.52 23.75
N ASP A 99 -17.83 8.88 24.70
CA ASP A 99 -17.77 10.20 25.33
C ASP A 99 -16.63 10.28 26.36
N GLU A 100 -16.47 11.48 26.95
CA GLU A 100 -15.47 11.76 27.99
C GLU A 100 -15.59 10.89 29.25
N LYS A 101 -16.74 10.22 29.45
CA LYS A 101 -17.03 9.31 30.56
C LYS A 101 -16.86 7.83 30.18
N GLY A 102 -16.37 7.56 28.96
CA GLY A 102 -16.19 6.21 28.43
C GLY A 102 -17.48 5.51 27.98
N ARG A 103 -18.61 6.24 27.89
CA ARG A 103 -19.87 5.68 27.40
C ARG A 103 -19.80 5.60 25.87
N ARG A 104 -20.03 4.41 25.31
CA ARG A 104 -19.95 4.16 23.87
C ARG A 104 -21.06 4.94 23.15
N ILE A 105 -20.67 5.77 22.20
CA ILE A 105 -21.53 6.55 21.30
C ILE A 105 -21.78 5.76 20.01
N LEU A 106 -20.73 5.13 19.47
CA LEU A 106 -20.81 4.22 18.34
C LEU A 106 -20.06 2.92 18.67
N ASN A 107 -20.68 1.80 18.30
CA ASN A 107 -20.03 0.50 18.32
C ASN A 107 -18.96 0.41 17.22
N GLU A 108 -18.09 -0.58 17.33
CA GLU A 108 -17.10 -0.90 16.29
C GLU A 108 -17.80 -1.03 14.92
N GLY A 109 -17.32 -0.23 13.98
CA GLY A 109 -17.90 -0.12 12.65
C GLY A 109 -17.16 -1.00 11.65
N SER A 110 -17.85 -1.36 10.57
CA SER A 110 -17.21 -1.92 9.39
C SER A 110 -16.25 -0.91 8.74
N VAL A 111 -15.35 -1.38 7.87
CA VAL A 111 -14.48 -0.50 7.06
C VAL A 111 -15.32 0.53 6.27
N LYS A 112 -16.52 0.14 5.82
CA LYS A 112 -17.45 1.01 5.10
C LYS A 112 -17.94 2.18 5.95
N ASP A 113 -18.12 1.97 7.26
CA ASP A 113 -18.53 3.02 8.18
C ASP A 113 -17.43 4.06 8.35
N LEU A 114 -16.17 3.61 8.45
CA LEU A 114 -15.01 4.50 8.51
C LEU A 114 -14.82 5.27 7.19
N GLU A 115 -14.97 4.59 6.04
CA GLU A 115 -14.94 5.22 4.71
C GLU A 115 -15.99 6.33 4.60
N LEU A 116 -17.22 6.05 5.02
CA LEU A 116 -18.31 7.01 4.99
C LEU A 116 -18.04 8.23 5.89
N LEU A 117 -17.58 8.01 7.12
CA LEU A 117 -17.26 9.09 8.06
C LEU A 117 -16.15 9.99 7.53
N ILE A 118 -15.08 9.39 7.01
CA ILE A 118 -13.96 10.14 6.42
C ILE A 118 -14.44 10.91 5.17
N LYS A 119 -15.22 10.28 4.29
CA LYS A 119 -15.82 10.95 3.13
C LYS A 119 -16.63 12.17 3.55
N GLN A 120 -17.54 12.02 4.51
CA GLN A 120 -18.38 13.12 4.99
C GLN A 120 -17.54 14.27 5.56
N GLY A 121 -16.52 13.97 6.36
CA GLY A 121 -15.60 14.99 6.88
C GLY A 121 -14.82 15.73 5.78
N LEU A 122 -14.33 15.00 4.76
CA LEU A 122 -13.61 15.59 3.63
C LEU A 122 -14.51 16.47 2.75
N VAL A 123 -15.76 16.05 2.53
CA VAL A 123 -16.77 16.84 1.81
C VAL A 123 -17.12 18.11 2.59
N GLN A 124 -17.37 18.00 3.89
CA GLN A 124 -17.69 19.15 4.74
C GLN A 124 -16.55 20.18 4.78
N ARG A 125 -15.30 19.71 4.74
CA ARG A 125 -14.11 20.57 4.63
C ARG A 125 -13.91 21.16 3.22
N GLY A 126 -14.67 20.72 2.22
CA GLY A 126 -14.52 21.12 0.81
C GLY A 126 -13.29 20.53 0.11
N THR A 127 -12.73 19.43 0.64
CA THR A 127 -11.56 18.76 0.05
C THR A 127 -11.94 17.88 -1.15
N ILE A 128 -13.13 17.28 -1.14
CA ILE A 128 -13.66 16.46 -2.23
C ILE A 128 -15.15 16.76 -2.45
N SER A 129 -15.69 16.39 -3.62
CA SER A 129 -17.12 16.50 -3.93
C SER A 129 -17.93 15.37 -3.27
N PRO A 130 -19.22 15.58 -2.93
CA PRO A 130 -20.12 14.52 -2.46
C PRO A 130 -20.19 13.29 -3.38
N MET A 131 -19.94 13.50 -4.68
CA MET A 131 -19.98 12.45 -5.71
C MET A 131 -18.76 11.54 -5.68
N ASN A 132 -17.65 11.96 -5.08
CA ASN A 132 -16.45 11.13 -4.99
C ASN A 132 -16.65 9.99 -4.00
N ASN A 133 -16.12 8.82 -4.30
CA ASN A 133 -16.00 7.74 -3.33
C ASN A 133 -14.60 7.75 -2.73
N VAL A 134 -14.45 7.13 -1.55
CA VAL A 134 -13.15 7.00 -0.90
C VAL A 134 -12.89 5.55 -0.58
N ARG A 135 -11.62 5.17 -0.67
CA ARG A 135 -11.12 3.88 -0.21
C ARG A 135 -10.03 4.10 0.82
N LEU A 136 -10.08 3.34 1.91
CA LEU A 136 -9.07 3.42 2.95
C LEU A 136 -8.04 2.30 2.86
N SER A 137 -6.82 2.61 3.26
CA SER A 137 -5.76 1.64 3.50
C SER A 137 -4.93 2.08 4.70
N LEU A 138 -4.51 1.14 5.54
CA LEU A 138 -3.60 1.41 6.64
C LEU A 138 -2.18 1.07 6.22
N VAL A 139 -1.26 1.98 6.50
CA VAL A 139 0.16 1.81 6.21
C VAL A 139 0.96 2.25 7.43
N GLY A 140 1.44 1.25 8.18
CA GLY A 140 2.00 1.46 9.51
C GLY A 140 0.96 2.05 10.46
N ASP A 141 1.20 3.26 10.95
CA ASP A 141 0.32 4.05 11.82
C ASP A 141 -0.54 5.08 11.07
N LYS A 142 -0.46 5.12 9.74
CA LYS A 142 -1.15 6.12 8.91
C LYS A 142 -2.34 5.52 8.19
N ILE A 143 -3.46 6.24 8.18
CA ILE A 143 -4.61 5.97 7.33
C ILE A 143 -4.46 6.78 6.05
N ASN A 144 -4.38 6.10 4.91
CA ASN A 144 -4.37 6.72 3.60
C ASN A 144 -5.76 6.66 2.98
N VAL A 145 -6.18 7.78 2.38
CA VAL A 145 -7.48 7.94 1.74
C VAL A 145 -7.26 8.11 0.24
N THR A 146 -7.74 7.14 -0.54
CA THR A 146 -7.73 7.23 -2.00
C THR A 146 -9.11 7.69 -2.47
N VAL A 147 -9.15 8.76 -3.25
CA VAL A 147 -10.39 9.24 -3.89
C VAL A 147 -10.59 8.44 -5.17
N ILE A 148 -11.76 7.81 -5.34
CA ILE A 148 -12.13 6.97 -6.48
C ILE A 148 -13.44 7.43 -7.11
#